data_AF-A0A380FEC3-F1
#
_entry.id   AF-A0A380FEC3-F1
#
_cell.length_a   1.000
_cell.length_b   1.000
_cell.length_c   1.000
_cell.angle_alpha   90.00
_cell.angle_beta   90.00
_cell.angle_gamma   90.00
#
_symmetry.space_group_name_H-M   'P 1'
#
loop_
_entity.id
_entity.type
_entity.pdbx_description
1 polymer ?
#
loop_
_entity_poly.entity_id
_entity_poly.type
_entity_poly.pdbx_seq_one_letter_code
_entity_poly.pdbx_strand_id
1 'polypeptide(L)' 'MKNLKKTLKKVDELRGIANNHGVDVAHVVLAFYLTRPSLDVVIPGAKRADQVVDNLQTLDVTLTDEEIKHIESIFPVEK' A
#
# COMPACT_ATOMS: atom_id res chain seq x y z
N MET A 1 14.32 12.29 -13.93
CA MET A 1 13.83 13.14 -12.80
C MET A 1 12.34 13.50 -12.86
N LYS A 2 11.75 13.76 -14.05
CA LYS A 2 10.32 14.16 -14.19
C LYS A 2 9.32 13.09 -13.72
N ASN A 3 9.64 11.80 -13.86
CA ASN A 3 8.77 10.68 -13.45
C ASN A 3 8.75 10.45 -11.93
N LEU A 4 9.89 10.60 -11.24
CA LEU A 4 9.96 10.45 -9.78
C LEU A 4 9.04 11.45 -9.06
N LYS A 5 9.05 12.72 -9.47
CA LYS A 5 8.17 13.75 -8.88
C LYS A 5 6.68 13.44 -9.07
N LYS A 6 6.31 12.81 -10.19
CA LYS A 6 4.91 12.38 -10.42
C LYS A 6 4.54 11.19 -9.54
N THR A 7 5.41 10.20 -9.44
CA THR A 7 5.20 9.04 -8.55
C THR A 7 5.09 9.46 -7.09
N LEU A 8 5.96 10.36 -6.62
CA LEU A 8 5.90 10.86 -5.24
C LEU A 8 4.56 11.55 -4.93
N LYS A 9 4.04 12.35 -5.86
CA LYS A 9 2.70 12.97 -5.68
C LYS A 9 1.59 11.93 -5.55
N LYS A 10 1.61 10.88 -6.37
CA LYS A 10 0.64 9.78 -6.28
C LYS A 10 0.75 9.03 -4.95
N VAL A 11 1.97 8.83 -4.47
CA VAL A 11 2.22 8.20 -3.16
C VAL A 11 1.74 9.10 -2.01
N ASP A 12 1.87 10.42 -2.14
CA ASP A 12 1.36 11.35 -1.12
C ASP A 12 -0.17 11.30 -0.99
N GLU A 13 -0.90 10.98 -2.05
CA GLU A 13 -2.36 10.78 -1.99
C GLU A 13 -2.73 9.57 -1.11
N LEU A 14 -1.87 8.57 -1.00
CA LEU A 14 -2.09 7.39 -0.12
C LEU A 14 -1.93 7.70 1.38
N ARG A 15 -1.33 8.85 1.74
CA ARG A 15 -1.11 9.21 3.15
C ARG A 15 -2.42 9.39 3.93
N GLY A 16 -3.49 9.84 3.25
CA GLY A 16 -4.80 9.99 3.89
C GLY A 16 -5.35 8.66 4.38
N ILE A 17 -5.27 7.62 3.54
CA ILE A 17 -5.64 6.24 3.89
C ILE A 17 -4.76 5.74 5.03
N ALA A 18 -3.43 5.90 4.89
CA ALA A 18 -2.47 5.46 5.90
C ALA A 18 -2.77 6.06 7.29
N ASN A 19 -3.06 7.37 7.34
CA ASN A 19 -3.44 8.06 8.57
C ASN A 19 -4.75 7.55 9.17
N ASN A 20 -5.76 7.23 8.34
CA ASN A 20 -7.04 6.69 8.81
C ASN A 20 -6.87 5.32 9.48
N HIS A 21 -5.94 4.51 8.97
CA HIS A 21 -5.60 3.19 9.52
C HIS A 21 -4.50 3.23 10.59
N GLY A 22 -3.90 4.39 10.86
CA GLY A 22 -2.84 4.55 11.86
C GLY A 22 -1.53 3.84 11.51
N VAL A 23 -1.25 3.67 10.21
CA VAL A 23 -0.09 2.94 9.69
C VAL A 23 0.69 3.76 8.68
N ASP A 24 1.88 3.31 8.29
CA ASP A 24 2.62 3.87 7.16
C ASP A 24 2.04 3.46 5.79
N VAL A 25 2.32 4.27 4.77
CA VAL A 25 1.88 4.05 3.37
C VAL A 25 2.31 2.68 2.84
N ALA A 26 3.46 2.15 3.28
CA ALA A 26 3.91 0.82 2.88
C ALA A 26 2.91 -0.27 3.25
N HIS A 27 2.32 -0.20 4.46
CA HIS A 27 1.30 -1.14 4.92
C HIS A 27 0.04 -1.07 4.08
N VAL A 28 -0.40 0.14 3.71
CA VAL A 28 -1.56 0.33 2.80
C VAL A 28 -1.33 -0.34 1.45
N VAL A 29 -0.14 -0.19 0.88
CA VAL A 29 0.20 -0.78 -0.43
C VAL A 29 0.24 -2.31 -0.34
N LEU A 30 0.84 -2.86 0.71
CA LEU A 30 0.90 -4.31 0.92
C LEU A 30 -0.51 -4.89 1.16
N ALA A 31 -1.34 -4.22 1.96
CA ALA A 31 -2.72 -4.61 2.20
C ALA A 31 -3.55 -4.57 0.91
N PHE A 32 -3.37 -3.53 0.08
CA PHE A 32 -3.99 -3.44 -1.24
C PHE A 32 -3.65 -4.65 -2.12
N TYR A 33 -2.39 -5.09 -2.14
CA TYR A 33 -2.01 -6.28 -2.89
C TYR A 33 -2.71 -7.55 -2.38
N LEU A 34 -2.85 -7.71 -1.06
CA LEU A 34 -3.55 -8.85 -0.46
C LEU A 34 -5.07 -8.88 -0.76
N THR A 35 -5.66 -7.76 -1.20
CA THR A 35 -7.06 -7.76 -1.66
C THR A 35 -7.25 -8.34 -3.06
N ARG A 36 -6.17 -8.67 -3.79
CA ARG A 36 -6.26 -9.12 -5.18
C ARG A 36 -6.55 -10.62 -5.24
N PRO A 37 -7.62 -11.07 -5.93
CA PRO A 37 -7.99 -12.49 -5.96
C PRO A 37 -6.92 -13.42 -6.53
N SER A 38 -6.00 -12.91 -7.36
CA SER A 38 -4.93 -13.67 -7.99
C SER A 38 -3.63 -13.70 -7.17
N LEU A 39 -3.61 -13.14 -5.97
CA LEU A 39 -2.41 -13.00 -5.14
C LEU A 39 -2.58 -13.69 -3.80
N ASP A 40 -1.98 -14.87 -3.65
CA ASP A 40 -2.07 -15.66 -2.43
C ASP A 40 -1.10 -15.21 -1.34
N VAL A 41 0.08 -14.67 -1.71
CA VAL A 41 1.13 -14.31 -0.76
C VAL A 41 1.93 -13.10 -1.20
N VAL A 42 2.34 -12.29 -0.22
CA VAL A 42 3.29 -11.17 -0.39
C VAL A 42 4.49 -11.43 0.53
N ILE A 43 5.71 -11.27 0.00
CA ILE A 43 6.96 -11.54 0.73
C ILE A 43 7.76 -10.22 0.84
N PRO A 44 7.41 -9.33 1.79
CA PRO A 44 8.14 -8.08 1.97
C PRO A 44 9.54 -8.36 2.55
N GLY A 45 10.56 -7.70 1.99
CA GLY A 45 11.93 -7.83 2.46
C GLY A 45 12.16 -7.16 3.82
N ALA A 46 13.03 -7.75 4.63
CA ALA A 46 13.48 -7.19 5.91
C ALA A 46 14.96 -7.51 6.12
N LYS A 47 15.76 -6.54 6.58
CA LYS A 47 17.18 -6.72 6.92
C LYS A 47 17.40 -6.90 8.43
N ARG A 48 16.43 -6.50 9.24
CA ARG A 48 16.46 -6.56 10.70
C ARG A 48 15.11 -7.07 11.22
N ALA A 49 15.12 -7.62 12.43
CA ALA A 49 13.93 -8.23 13.03
C ALA A 49 12.79 -7.23 13.28
N ASP A 50 13.10 -5.99 13.65
CA ASP A 50 12.11 -4.92 13.83
C ASP A 50 11.31 -4.65 12.55
N GLN A 51 11.95 -4.74 11.38
CA GLN A 51 11.27 -4.57 10.10
C GLN A 51 10.31 -5.73 9.77
N VAL A 52 10.57 -6.93 10.28
CA VAL A 52 9.62 -8.05 10.15
C VAL A 52 8.37 -7.73 10.95
N VAL A 53 8.54 -7.27 12.20
CA VAL A 53 7.42 -6.90 13.07
C VAL A 53 6.62 -5.73 12.50
N ASP A 54 7.29 -4.72 11.95
CA ASP A 54 6.68 -3.61 11.24
C ASP A 54 5.84 -4.09 10.05
N ASN A 55 6.41 -4.90 9.15
CA ASN A 55 5.70 -5.46 7.99
C ASN A 55 4.42 -6.21 8.38
N LEU A 56 4.40 -6.89 9.53
CA LEU A 56 3.23 -7.64 10.02
C LEU A 56 2.02 -6.73 10.33
N GLN A 57 2.23 -5.45 10.62
CA GLN A 57 1.14 -4.48 10.83
C GLN A 57 0.22 -4.35 9.61
N THR A 58 0.71 -4.70 8.42
CA THR A 58 -0.10 -4.82 7.19
C THR A 58 -1.34 -5.68 7.39
N LEU A 59 -1.24 -6.75 8.18
CA LEU A 59 -2.33 -7.71 8.35
C LEU A 59 -3.52 -7.15 9.14
N ASP A 60 -3.29 -6.07 9.89
CA ASP A 60 -4.34 -5.38 10.64
C ASP A 60 -5.05 -4.30 9.80
N VAL A 61 -4.59 -4.05 8.57
CA VAL A 61 -5.17 -3.06 7.65
C VAL A 61 -6.24 -3.73 6.79
N THR A 62 -7.51 -3.45 7.08
CA THR A 62 -8.64 -3.84 6.23
C THR A 62 -9.13 -2.64 5.43
N LEU A 63 -8.74 -2.56 4.16
CA LEU A 63 -9.16 -1.47 3.26
C LEU A 63 -10.64 -1.59 2.90
N THR A 64 -11.33 -0.45 2.81
CA THR A 64 -12.70 -0.43 2.28
C THR A 64 -12.71 -0.52 0.75
N ASP A 65 -13.87 -0.87 0.19
CA ASP A 65 -14.06 -0.89 -1.27
C ASP A 65 -13.80 0.48 -1.91
N GLU A 66 -14.14 1.57 -1.21
CA GLU A 66 -13.88 2.94 -1.63
C GLU A 66 -12.37 3.24 -1.66
N GLU A 67 -11.64 2.83 -0.63
CA GLU A 67 -10.19 3.01 -0.56
C GLU A 67 -9.49 2.21 -1.66
N ILE A 68 -9.91 0.97 -1.90
CA ILE A 68 -9.42 0.11 -2.99
C ILE A 68 -9.64 0.80 -4.35
N LYS A 69 -10.86 1.26 -4.63
CA LYS A 69 -11.18 1.98 -5.87
C LYS A 69 -10.36 3.27 -6.01
N HIS A 70 -10.13 3.96 -4.90
CA HIS A 70 -9.31 5.17 -4.91
C HIS A 70 -7.86 4.86 -5.29
N ILE A 71 -7.24 3.84 -4.69
CA ILE A 71 -5.89 3.39 -5.03
C ILE A 71 -5.77 3.02 -6.51
N GLU A 72 -6.74 2.26 -7.05
CA GLU A 72 -6.79 1.91 -8.48
C GLU A 72 -6.90 3.14 -9.39
N SER A 73 -7.64 4.16 -8.98
CA SER A 73 -7.76 5.41 -9.75
C SER A 73 -6.45 6.20 -9.82
N ILE A 74 -5.64 6.15 -8.76
CA ILE A 74 -4.31 6.80 -8.70
C ILE A 74 -3.30 6.01 -9.54
N PHE A 75 -3.38 4.68 -9.50
CA PHE A 75 -2.49 3.75 -10.20
C PHE A 75 -3.26 2.88 -11.21
N PRO A 76 -3.80 3.48 -12.30
CA PRO A 76 -4.54 2.72 -13.29
C PRO A 76 -3.61 1.76 -14.04
N VAL A 77 -4.11 0.56 -14.32
CA VAL A 77 -3.44 -0.40 -15.21
C VAL A 77 -3.68 0.06 -16.65
N GLU A 78 -2.62 0.49 -17.33
CA GLU A 78 -2.67 0.73 -18.78
C GLU A 78 -2.86 -0.63 -19.49
N LYS A 79 -3.83 -0.70 -20.41
CA LYS A 79 -4.08 -1.88 -21.25
C LYS A 79 -3.11 -1.93 -22.43
#